data_AF-A0A972SBY3-F1
#
_entry.id   AF-A0A972SBY3-F1
#
_cell.length_a   1.000
_cell.length_b   1.000
_cell.length_c   1.000
_cell.angle_alpha   90.00
_cell.angle_beta   90.00
_cell.angle_gamma   90.00
#
_symmetry.space_group_name_H-M   'P 1'
#
loop_
_entity.id
_entity.type
_entity.pdbx_description
1 polymer ?
#
loop_
_entity_poly.entity_id
_entity_poly.type
_entity_poly.pdbx_seq_one_letter_code
_entity_poly.pdbx_strand_id
1 'polypeptide(L)'
;MLDISFGLMLLTAILFIVLIYLLNQMVYVPLLDYVNRRDELIKEDLKNASNMDESIHNLKKEAHDVIANAKAEAHKLKENALNSIKAQMEEAISKKKEVLENEYAKFLAELEKEKESVRENLLAHLPEFQKAIKNKISKA
;
A
#
# COMPACT_ATOMS: atom_id res chain seq x y z
N MET A 1 -83.49 -23.82 50.44
CA MET A 1 -82.22 -24.06 51.15
C MET A 1 -81.27 -24.64 50.13
N LEU A 2 -80.04 -24.14 50.03
CA LEU A 2 -79.01 -24.77 49.20
C LEU A 2 -78.70 -26.12 49.86
N ASP A 3 -79.21 -27.22 49.29
CA ASP A 3 -78.75 -28.55 49.66
C ASP A 3 -77.32 -28.70 49.14
N ILE A 4 -76.37 -28.27 49.96
CA ILE A 4 -74.95 -28.53 49.77
C ILE A 4 -74.77 -30.03 50.00
N SER A 5 -74.95 -30.82 48.94
CA SER A 5 -74.61 -32.23 48.99
C SER A 5 -73.09 -32.38 48.90
N PHE A 6 -72.50 -33.01 49.90
CA PHE A 6 -71.06 -33.27 49.96
C PHE A 6 -70.57 -34.04 48.72
N GLY A 7 -71.41 -34.91 48.16
CA GLY A 7 -71.12 -35.64 46.92
C GLY A 7 -70.99 -34.75 45.69
N LEU A 8 -71.88 -33.76 45.50
CA LEU A 8 -71.77 -32.80 44.40
C LEU A 8 -70.51 -31.94 44.54
N MET A 9 -70.17 -31.52 45.76
CA MET A 9 -68.97 -30.73 46.04
C MET A 9 -67.66 -31.51 45.76
N LEU A 10 -67.63 -32.80 46.09
CA LEU A 10 -66.49 -33.66 45.77
C LEU A 10 -66.35 -33.87 44.27
N LEU A 11 -67.46 -34.10 43.56
CA LEU A 11 -67.47 -34.30 42.11
C LEU A 11 -67.01 -33.04 41.36
N THR A 12 -67.50 -31.86 41.77
CA THR A 12 -67.07 -30.58 41.17
C THR A 12 -65.60 -30.30 41.46
N ALA A 13 -65.09 -30.64 42.65
CA ALA A 13 -63.67 -30.52 42.97
C ALA A 13 -62.80 -31.42 42.08
N ILE A 14 -63.19 -32.68 41.85
CA ILE A 14 -62.47 -33.60 40.96
C ILE A 14 -62.49 -33.07 39.52
N LEU A 15 -63.64 -32.64 39.01
CA LEU A 15 -63.77 -32.03 37.68
C LEU A 15 -62.88 -30.79 37.54
N PHE A 16 -62.81 -29.96 38.57
CA PHE A 16 -61.98 -28.76 38.57
C PHE A 16 -60.48 -29.10 38.55
N ILE A 17 -60.03 -30.11 39.31
CA ILE A 17 -58.64 -30.58 39.27
C ILE A 17 -58.29 -31.14 37.89
N VAL A 18 -59.18 -31.94 37.29
CA VAL A 18 -58.99 -32.48 35.93
C VAL A 18 -58.92 -31.35 34.90
N LEU A 19 -59.77 -30.34 35.03
CA LEU A 19 -59.75 -29.16 34.16
C LEU A 19 -58.42 -28.40 34.28
N ILE A 20 -57.95 -28.13 35.50
CA ILE A 20 -56.64 -27.48 35.73
C ILE A 20 -55.51 -28.29 35.09
N TYR A 21 -55.53 -29.62 35.23
CA TYR A 21 -54.53 -30.48 34.62
C TYR A 21 -54.50 -30.37 33.08
N LEU A 22 -55.68 -30.40 32.44
CA LEU A 22 -55.80 -30.19 30.99
C LEU A 22 -55.30 -28.80 30.57
N LEU A 23 -55.68 -27.75 31.30
CA LEU A 23 -55.26 -26.38 31.00
C LEU A 23 -53.74 -26.19 31.16
N ASN A 24 -53.14 -26.81 32.19
CA ASN A 24 -51.70 -26.75 32.41
C ASN A 24 -50.93 -27.26 31.18
N GLN A 25 -51.31 -28.44 30.70
CA GLN A 25 -50.63 -29.06 29.56
C GLN A 25 -50.93 -28.36 28.23
N MET A 26 -52.17 -27.92 28.00
CA MET A 26 -52.59 -27.38 26.70
C MET A 26 -52.35 -25.88 26.52
N VAL A 27 -52.33 -25.09 27.60
CA VAL A 27 -52.29 -23.61 27.51
C VAL A 27 -51.05 -23.05 28.21
N TYR A 28 -50.87 -23.36 29.49
CA TYR A 28 -49.81 -22.72 30.27
C TYR A 28 -48.42 -23.11 29.78
N VAL A 29 -48.16 -24.42 29.57
CA VAL A 29 -46.87 -24.89 29.06
C VAL A 29 -46.50 -24.26 27.70
N PRO A 30 -47.34 -24.31 26.63
CA PRO A 30 -46.98 -23.71 25.36
C PRO A 30 -46.91 -22.17 25.40
N LEU A 31 -47.71 -21.51 26.26
CA LEU A 31 -47.64 -20.06 26.42
C LEU A 31 -46.31 -19.62 27.06
N LEU A 32 -45.87 -20.33 28.11
CA LEU A 32 -44.57 -20.05 28.73
C LEU A 32 -43.42 -20.35 27.76
N ASP A 33 -43.50 -21.42 26.98
CA ASP A 33 -42.49 -21.72 25.94
C ASP A 33 -42.39 -20.57 24.93
N TYR A 34 -43.52 -20.03 24.48
CA TYR A 34 -43.54 -18.89 23.56
C TYR A 34 -42.90 -17.63 24.16
N VAL A 35 -43.21 -17.31 25.41
CA VAL A 35 -42.62 -16.15 26.10
C VAL A 35 -41.10 -16.33 26.26
N ASN A 36 -40.67 -17.51 26.71
CA ASN A 36 -39.25 -17.82 26.87
C ASN A 36 -38.48 -17.74 25.54
N ARG A 37 -39.04 -18.31 24.45
CA ARG A 37 -38.45 -18.20 23.11
C ARG A 37 -38.30 -16.75 22.68
N ARG A 38 -39.30 -15.90 22.95
CA ARG A 38 -39.22 -14.48 22.61
C ARG A 38 -38.11 -13.78 23.37
N ASP A 39 -37.98 -14.05 24.67
CA ASP A 39 -36.95 -13.47 25.51
C ASP A 39 -35.54 -13.96 25.10
N GLU A 40 -35.40 -15.23 24.73
CA GLU A 40 -34.15 -15.79 24.18
C GLU A 40 -33.76 -15.12 22.86
N LEU A 41 -34.71 -14.97 21.92
CA LEU A 41 -34.47 -14.29 20.64
C LEU A 41 -34.05 -12.84 20.84
N ILE A 42 -34.74 -12.09 21.71
CA ILE A 42 -34.37 -10.70 22.02
C ILE A 42 -32.96 -10.63 22.61
N LYS A 43 -32.63 -11.54 23.52
CA LYS A 43 -31.29 -11.59 24.13
C LYS A 43 -30.21 -11.93 23.12
N GLU A 44 -30.49 -12.84 22.19
CA GLU A 44 -29.60 -13.19 21.09
C GLU A 44 -29.41 -12.01 20.13
N ASP A 45 -30.49 -11.35 19.71
CA ASP A 45 -30.44 -10.18 18.83
C ASP A 45 -29.64 -9.03 19.45
N LEU A 46 -29.85 -8.74 20.74
CA LEU A 46 -29.07 -7.71 21.47
C LEU A 46 -27.58 -8.09 21.55
N LYS A 47 -27.27 -9.36 21.80
CA LYS A 47 -25.88 -9.84 21.84
C LYS A 47 -25.24 -9.73 20.46
N ASN A 48 -25.96 -10.11 19.40
CA ASN A 48 -25.47 -10.03 18.02
C ASN A 48 -25.25 -8.58 17.60
N ALA A 49 -26.16 -7.66 17.93
CA ALA A 49 -25.99 -6.23 17.69
C ALA A 49 -24.72 -5.69 18.39
N SER A 50 -24.54 -6.00 19.66
CA SER A 50 -23.35 -5.58 20.42
C SER A 50 -22.04 -6.13 19.82
N ASN A 51 -22.03 -7.41 19.41
CA ASN A 51 -20.85 -8.02 18.80
C ASN A 51 -20.56 -7.42 17.41
N MET A 52 -21.60 -7.04 16.66
CA MET A 52 -21.48 -6.35 15.38
C MET A 52 -20.83 -4.98 15.56
N ASP A 53 -21.23 -4.19 16.57
CA ASP A 53 -20.61 -2.89 16.84
C ASP A 53 -19.12 -3.01 17.16
N GLU A 54 -18.73 -3.99 17.98
CA GLU A 54 -17.32 -4.26 18.30
C GLU A 54 -16.55 -4.71 17.04
N SER A 55 -17.14 -5.59 16.23
CA SER A 55 -16.53 -6.07 14.99
C SER A 55 -16.36 -4.94 13.98
N ILE A 56 -17.34 -4.03 13.85
CA ILE A 56 -17.27 -2.84 12.99
C ILE A 56 -16.16 -1.91 13.47
N HIS A 57 -16.03 -1.69 14.77
CA HIS A 57 -14.97 -0.87 15.34
C HIS A 57 -13.58 -1.46 15.02
N ASN A 58 -13.42 -2.77 15.20
CA ASN A 58 -12.18 -3.48 14.89
C ASN A 58 -11.84 -3.43 13.39
N LEU A 59 -12.81 -3.69 12.50
CA LEU A 59 -12.64 -3.57 11.06
C LEU A 59 -12.28 -2.15 10.63
N LYS A 60 -12.89 -1.13 11.24
CA LYS A 60 -12.56 0.27 10.96
C LYS A 60 -11.14 0.61 11.41
N LYS A 61 -10.69 0.09 12.56
CA LYS A 61 -9.32 0.27 13.04
C LYS A 61 -8.33 -0.41 12.10
N GLU A 62 -8.58 -1.67 11.72
CA GLU A 62 -7.73 -2.41 10.79
C GLU A 62 -7.64 -1.72 9.42
N ALA A 63 -8.76 -1.25 8.87
CA ALA A 63 -8.76 -0.47 7.64
C ALA A 63 -7.92 0.81 7.75
N HIS A 64 -7.99 1.50 8.88
CA HIS A 64 -7.19 2.70 9.12
C HIS A 64 -5.70 2.38 9.21
N ASP A 65 -5.34 1.28 9.87
CA ASP A 65 -3.96 0.81 10.00
C ASP A 65 -3.39 0.38 8.63
N VAL A 66 -4.18 -0.33 7.81
CA VAL A 66 -3.81 -0.71 6.44
C VAL A 66 -3.54 0.52 5.59
N ILE A 67 -4.41 1.54 5.65
CA ILE A 67 -4.21 2.79 4.89
C ILE A 67 -2.96 3.53 5.38
N ALA A 68 -2.72 3.57 6.70
CA ALA A 68 -1.53 4.21 7.26
C ALA A 68 -0.23 3.50 6.82
N ASN A 69 -0.21 2.17 6.88
CA ASN A 69 0.93 1.36 6.44
C ASN A 69 1.18 1.53 4.93
N ALA A 70 0.14 1.45 4.10
CA ALA A 70 0.27 1.66 2.66
C ALA A 70 0.82 3.06 2.31
N LYS A 71 0.40 4.10 3.04
CA LYS A 71 0.97 5.45 2.90
C LYS A 71 2.45 5.49 3.30
N ALA A 72 2.81 4.90 4.43
CA ALA A 72 4.20 4.86 4.88
C ALA A 72 5.11 4.12 3.89
N GLU A 73 4.65 2.98 3.36
CA GLU A 73 5.34 2.23 2.33
C GLU A 73 5.48 3.01 1.03
N ALA A 74 4.43 3.69 0.58
CA ALA A 74 4.48 4.54 -0.62
C ALA A 74 5.49 5.69 -0.45
N HIS A 75 5.52 6.33 0.72
CA HIS A 75 6.51 7.36 1.04
C HIS A 75 7.93 6.81 1.01
N LYS A 76 8.17 5.65 1.65
CA LYS A 76 9.46 4.98 1.67
C LYS A 76 9.92 4.57 0.26
N LEU A 77 9.00 4.06 -0.56
CA LEU A 77 9.27 3.70 -1.96
C LEU A 77 9.68 4.94 -2.76
N LYS A 78 8.95 6.04 -2.61
CA LYS A 78 9.26 7.31 -3.28
C LYS A 78 10.62 7.83 -2.87
N GLU A 79 10.94 7.81 -1.57
CA GLU A 79 12.23 8.27 -1.06
C GLU A 79 13.38 7.40 -1.59
N ASN A 80 13.22 6.08 -1.56
CA ASN A 80 14.21 5.14 -2.10
C ASN A 80 14.42 5.35 -3.61
N ALA A 81 13.35 5.57 -4.37
CA ALA A 81 13.44 5.86 -5.80
C ALA A 81 14.20 7.17 -6.05
N LEU A 82 13.89 8.24 -5.31
CA LEU A 82 14.59 9.52 -5.43
C LEU A 82 16.08 9.40 -5.06
N ASN A 83 16.40 8.66 -4.00
CA ASN A 83 17.79 8.43 -3.59
C ASN A 83 18.56 7.61 -4.63
N SER A 84 17.93 6.57 -5.20
CA SER A 84 18.52 5.78 -6.29
C SER A 84 18.77 6.62 -7.54
N ILE A 85 17.80 7.46 -7.94
CA ILE A 85 17.95 8.37 -9.09
C ILE A 85 19.10 9.35 -8.84
N LYS A 86 19.19 9.96 -7.65
CA LYS A 86 20.29 10.86 -7.29
C LYS A 86 21.64 10.15 -7.37
N ALA A 87 21.75 8.94 -6.81
CA ALA A 87 22.98 8.16 -6.87
C ALA A 87 23.39 7.82 -8.30
N GLN A 88 22.44 7.39 -9.14
CA GLN A 88 22.69 7.10 -10.55
C GLN A 88 23.08 8.35 -11.35
N MET A 89 22.46 9.50 -11.08
CA MET A 89 22.84 10.76 -11.72
C MET A 89 24.25 11.19 -11.33
N GLU A 90 24.61 11.10 -10.04
CA GLU A 90 25.96 11.43 -9.58
C GLU A 90 27.01 10.51 -10.22
N GLU A 91 26.72 9.20 -10.27
CA GLU A 91 27.60 8.22 -10.92
C GLU A 91 27.73 8.50 -12.43
N ALA A 92 26.63 8.82 -13.12
CA ALA A 92 26.64 9.16 -14.53
C ALA A 92 27.44 10.44 -14.82
N ILE A 93 27.28 11.48 -13.98
CA ILE A 93 28.04 12.73 -14.07
C ILE A 93 29.52 12.47 -13.83
N SER A 94 29.86 11.69 -12.79
CA SER A 94 31.24 11.33 -12.48
C SER A 94 31.91 10.59 -13.63
N LYS A 95 31.26 9.55 -14.18
CA LYS A 95 31.77 8.82 -15.36
C LYS A 95 31.94 9.73 -16.57
N LYS A 96 30.99 10.64 -16.82
CA LYS A 96 31.09 11.59 -17.94
C LYS A 96 32.25 12.56 -17.77
N LYS A 97 32.51 13.04 -16.54
CA LYS A 97 33.69 13.87 -16.25
C LYS A 97 34.98 13.11 -16.49
N GLU A 98 35.08 11.88 -15.98
CA GLU A 98 36.27 11.04 -16.18
C GLU A 98 36.56 10.77 -17.67
N VAL A 99 35.51 10.44 -18.44
CA VAL A 99 35.63 10.28 -19.90
C VAL A 99 36.10 11.56 -20.56
N LEU A 100 35.51 12.72 -20.20
CA LEU A 100 35.87 14.01 -20.77
C LEU A 100 37.32 14.40 -20.45
N GLU A 101 37.78 14.17 -19.21
CA GLU A 101 39.16 14.41 -18.81
C GLU A 101 40.14 13.54 -19.62
N ASN A 102 39.81 12.27 -19.83
CA ASN A 102 40.61 11.34 -20.61
C ASN A 102 40.64 11.72 -22.10
N GLU A 103 39.49 12.08 -22.68
CA GLU A 103 39.41 12.58 -24.06
C GLU A 103 40.19 13.88 -24.24
N TYR A 104 40.11 14.80 -23.26
CA TYR A 104 40.85 16.05 -23.30
C TYR A 104 42.37 15.83 -23.22
N ALA A 105 42.82 14.92 -22.35
CA ALA A 105 44.22 14.54 -22.26
C ALA A 105 44.74 13.93 -23.58
N LYS A 106 43.95 13.05 -24.21
CA LYS A 106 44.27 12.50 -25.54
C LYS A 106 44.35 13.57 -26.61
N PHE A 107 43.37 14.49 -26.64
CA PHE A 107 43.36 15.60 -27.58
C PHE A 107 44.60 16.48 -27.46
N LEU A 108 45.04 16.81 -26.23
CA LEU A 108 46.27 17.58 -26.01
C LEU A 108 47.53 16.84 -26.49
N ALA A 109 47.62 15.53 -26.26
CA ALA A 109 48.74 14.73 -26.73
C ALA A 109 48.79 14.65 -28.26
N GLU A 110 47.62 14.53 -28.90
CA GLU A 110 47.50 14.48 -30.36
C GLU A 110 47.81 15.85 -30.99
N LEU A 111 47.40 16.94 -30.35
CA LEU A 111 47.71 18.31 -30.78
C LEU A 111 49.21 18.62 -30.72
N GLU A 112 49.92 18.19 -29.68
CA GLU A 112 51.38 18.37 -29.62
C GLU A 112 52.08 17.54 -30.71
N LYS A 113 51.61 16.32 -30.97
CA LYS A 113 52.13 15.48 -32.06
C LYS A 113 51.88 16.10 -33.44
N GLU A 114 50.70 16.67 -33.66
CA GLU A 114 50.35 17.33 -34.91
C GLU A 114 51.21 18.58 -35.13
N LYS A 115 51.40 19.40 -34.09
CA LYS A 115 52.28 20.57 -34.08
C LYS A 115 53.74 20.21 -34.39
N GLU A 116 54.28 19.13 -33.80
CA GLU A 116 55.59 18.60 -34.14
C GLU A 116 55.65 18.22 -35.63
N SER A 117 54.67 17.48 -36.16
CA SER A 117 54.65 17.08 -37.57
C SER A 117 54.53 18.27 -38.53
N VAL A 118 53.74 19.29 -38.17
CA VAL A 118 53.61 20.53 -38.96
C VAL A 118 54.93 21.28 -38.97
N ARG A 119 55.63 21.33 -37.82
CA ARG A 119 56.96 21.94 -37.71
C ARG A 119 57.98 21.21 -38.57
N GLU A 120 57.99 19.88 -38.54
CA GLU A 120 58.85 19.05 -39.40
C GLU A 120 58.57 19.28 -40.88
N ASN A 121 57.29 19.26 -41.29
CA ASN A 121 56.90 19.57 -42.66
C ASN A 121 57.32 20.98 -43.11
N LEU A 122 57.16 21.99 -42.24
CA LEU A 122 57.61 23.37 -42.51
C LEU A 122 59.12 23.44 -42.72
N LEU A 123 59.91 22.73 -41.92
CA LEU A 123 61.36 22.65 -42.06
C LEU A 123 61.76 21.93 -43.35
N ALA A 124 61.04 20.85 -43.72
CA ALA A 124 61.29 20.12 -44.96
C ALA A 124 61.02 20.98 -46.21
N HIS A 125 59.96 21.81 -46.20
CA HIS A 125 59.61 22.70 -47.31
C HIS A 125 60.31 24.07 -47.27
N LEU A 126 61.05 24.39 -46.21
CA LEU A 126 61.79 25.65 -46.06
C LEU A 126 62.70 26.00 -47.27
N PRO A 127 63.45 25.04 -47.86
CA PRO A 127 64.28 25.30 -49.04
C PRO A 127 63.46 25.66 -50.29
N GLU A 128 62.29 25.03 -50.48
CA GLU A 128 61.38 25.35 -51.57
C GLU A 128 60.77 26.74 -51.40
N PHE A 129 60.33 27.09 -50.17
CA PHE A 129 59.86 28.42 -49.86
C PHE A 129 60.93 29.49 -50.09
N GLN A 130 62.18 29.25 -49.67
CA GLN A 130 63.31 30.15 -49.93
C GLN A 130 63.57 30.32 -51.42
N LYS A 131 63.55 29.23 -52.20
CA LYS A 131 63.67 29.28 -53.67
C LYS A 131 62.54 30.11 -54.31
N ALA A 132 61.30 29.90 -53.87
CA ALA A 132 60.13 30.61 -54.39
C ALA A 132 60.18 32.12 -54.08
N ILE A 133 60.58 32.49 -52.85
CA ILE A 133 60.77 33.90 -52.46
C ILE A 133 61.89 34.53 -53.28
N LYS A 134 63.04 33.86 -53.39
CA LYS A 134 64.19 34.37 -54.18
C LYS A 134 63.82 34.60 -55.64
N ASN A 135 63.07 33.67 -56.25
CA ASN A 135 62.57 33.79 -57.62
C ASN A 135 61.54 34.92 -57.79
N LYS A 136 60.73 35.23 -56.77
CA LYS A 136 59.78 36.36 -56.81
C LYS A 136 60.49 37.69 -56.66
N ILE A 137 61.47 37.79 -55.76
CA ILE A 137 62.25 39.00 -55.53
C ILE A 137 63.18 39.30 -56.71
N SER A 138 63.75 38.28 -57.35
CA SER A 138 64.60 38.50 -58.55
C SER A 138 63.81 38.76 -59.84
N LYS A 139 62.48 38.68 -59.79
CA LYS A 139 61.57 39.00 -60.91
C LYS A 139 60.86 40.35 -60.75
N ALA A 140 61.12 41.07 -59.65
CA ALA A 140 60.77 42.48 -59.47
C ALA A 140 62.02 43.33 -59.68
#